data_AF-A0A9D1W994-F1
#
_entry.id   AF-A0A9D1W994-F1
#
_cell.length_a   1.000
_cell.length_b   1.000
_cell.length_c   1.000
_cell.angle_alpha   90.00
_cell.angle_beta   90.00
_cell.angle_gamma   90.00
#
_symmetry.space_group_name_H-M   'P 1'
#
loop_
_entity.id
_entity.type
_entity.pdbx_description
1 polymer ?
#
loop_
_entity_poly.entity_id
_entity_poly.type
_entity_poly.pdbx_seq_one_letter_code
_entity_poly.pdbx_strand_id
1 'polypeptide(L)'
;GFATTEYLAASFLDMGFHGITEPITTDASVVEKNAMEKIGLIDAIIPRYRSTYFQHVFSGGYSSGYYAYIWAEVLDADAFAAFKEKGIFDQETANAFRTEILELGATDNPAEMYKKFRGSDPNPVYLMKKRGLE
;
A
#
# COMPACT_ATOMS: atom_id res chain seq x y z
N GLY A 1 -3.74 3.73 -14.47
CA GLY A 1 -4.13 5.15 -14.38
C GLY A 1 -5.09 5.37 -13.22
N PHE A 2 -6.39 5.50 -13.50
CA PHE A 2 -7.44 5.86 -12.52
C PHE A 2 -7.31 5.17 -11.15
N ALA A 3 -7.33 3.84 -11.11
CA ALA A 3 -7.30 3.07 -9.86
C ALA A 3 -6.06 3.35 -8.98
N THR A 4 -4.90 3.59 -9.59
CA THR A 4 -3.69 3.99 -8.86
C THR A 4 -3.84 5.41 -8.31
N THR A 5 -4.34 6.33 -9.12
CA THR A 5 -4.48 7.74 -8.75
C THR A 5 -5.47 7.95 -7.62
N GLU A 6 -6.68 7.39 -7.69
CA GLU A 6 -7.68 7.54 -6.60
C GLU A 6 -7.20 6.91 -5.29
N TYR A 7 -6.45 5.80 -5.36
CA TYR A 7 -5.90 5.11 -4.20
C TYR A 7 -4.81 5.97 -3.55
N LEU A 8 -3.83 6.44 -4.33
CA LEU A 8 -2.75 7.28 -3.82
C LEU A 8 -3.30 8.59 -3.25
N ALA A 9 -4.30 9.19 -3.90
CA ALA A 9 -4.98 10.37 -3.38
C ALA A 9 -5.58 10.11 -1.99
N ALA A 10 -6.23 8.96 -1.76
CA ALA A 10 -6.71 8.60 -0.43
C ALA A 10 -5.57 8.34 0.57
N SER A 11 -4.46 7.73 0.16
CA SER A 11 -3.27 7.55 1.02
C SER A 11 -2.63 8.89 1.41
N PHE A 12 -2.55 9.85 0.48
CA PHE A 12 -2.08 11.19 0.78
C PHE A 12 -3.06 11.99 1.63
N LEU A 13 -4.37 11.77 1.48
CA LEU A 13 -5.38 12.36 2.35
C LEU A 13 -5.20 11.91 3.80
N ASP A 14 -5.01 10.60 4.02
CA ASP A 14 -4.72 10.03 5.35
C ASP A 14 -3.49 10.69 5.99
N MET A 15 -2.36 10.74 5.27
CA MET A 15 -1.15 11.42 5.73
C MET A 15 -1.36 12.93 5.93
N GLY A 16 -2.23 13.55 5.13
CA GLY A 16 -2.60 14.96 5.25
C GLY A 16 -3.30 15.27 6.56
N PHE A 17 -4.17 14.38 7.04
CA PHE A 17 -4.78 14.50 8.37
C PHE A 17 -3.78 14.20 9.49
N HIS A 18 -3.07 13.07 9.41
CA HIS A 18 -2.22 12.58 10.50
C HIS A 18 -0.83 13.23 10.58
N GLY A 19 -0.48 14.07 9.61
CA GLY A 19 0.71 14.93 9.65
C GLY A 19 0.49 16.27 10.37
N ILE A 20 -0.76 16.62 10.73
CA ILE A 20 -1.08 17.86 11.45
C ILE A 20 -0.81 17.63 12.94
N THR A 21 0.05 18.48 13.53
CA THR A 21 0.43 18.39 14.96
C THR A 21 -0.41 19.28 15.86
N GLU A 22 -1.06 20.29 15.31
CA GLU A 22 -1.95 21.21 16.03
C GLU A 22 -3.41 20.74 15.98
N PRO A 23 -4.27 21.14 16.93
CA PRO A 23 -5.69 20.83 16.85
C PRO A 23 -6.32 21.30 15.53
N ILE A 24 -6.98 20.38 14.83
CA ILE A 24 -7.74 20.72 13.62
C ILE A 24 -8.97 21.52 14.03
N THR A 25 -8.95 22.82 13.76
CA THR A 25 -10.04 23.77 14.07
C THR A 25 -10.86 24.15 12.84
N THR A 26 -10.48 23.64 11.67
CA THR A 26 -11.17 23.87 10.39
C THR A 26 -12.03 22.68 10.01
N ASP A 27 -12.92 22.87 9.03
CA ASP A 27 -13.71 21.78 8.48
C ASP A 27 -12.83 20.75 7.76
N ALA A 28 -13.20 19.47 7.86
CA ALA A 28 -12.46 18.37 7.22
C ALA A 28 -12.31 18.56 5.69
N SER A 29 -13.26 19.21 5.03
CA SER A 29 -13.17 19.54 3.60
C SER A 29 -12.04 20.49 3.26
N VAL A 30 -11.63 21.36 4.19
CA VAL A 30 -10.49 22.27 4.00
C VAL A 30 -9.19 21.48 4.01
N VAL A 31 -9.04 20.56 4.97
CA VAL A 31 -7.87 19.66 5.05
C VAL A 31 -7.79 18.79 3.79
N GLU A 32 -8.92 18.22 3.37
CA GLU A 32 -9.01 17.41 2.16
C GLU A 32 -8.59 18.17 0.91
N LYS A 33 -9.17 19.36 0.71
CA LYS A 33 -8.85 20.21 -0.44
C LYS A 33 -7.36 20.54 -0.46
N ASN A 34 -6.80 20.99 0.66
CA ASN A 34 -5.38 21.33 0.76
C ASN A 34 -4.47 20.12 0.47
N ALA A 35 -4.84 18.94 0.96
CA ALA A 35 -4.10 17.70 0.69
C ALA A 35 -4.11 17.35 -0.81
N MET A 36 -5.25 17.52 -1.48
CA MET A 36 -5.39 17.22 -2.91
C MET A 36 -4.67 18.24 -3.80
N GLU A 37 -4.75 19.53 -3.46
CA GLU A 37 -4.01 20.59 -4.13
C GLU A 37 -2.51 20.37 -4.02
N LYS A 38 -2.01 19.97 -2.83
CA LYS A 38 -0.59 19.72 -2.59
C LYS A 38 -0.01 18.64 -3.49
N ILE A 39 -0.78 17.61 -3.84
CA ILE A 39 -0.33 16.53 -4.73
C ILE A 39 -0.64 16.79 -6.21
N GLY A 40 -1.24 17.94 -6.54
CA GLY A 40 -1.63 18.29 -7.91
C GLY A 40 -2.68 17.35 -8.49
N LEU A 41 -3.63 16.87 -7.67
CA LEU A 41 -4.68 15.98 -8.15
C LEU A 41 -5.59 16.71 -9.15
N ILE A 42 -5.90 16.04 -10.26
CA ILE A 42 -6.80 16.59 -11.28
C ILE A 42 -8.26 16.51 -10.84
N ASP A 43 -9.08 17.47 -11.25
CA ASP A 43 -10.51 17.55 -10.86
C ASP A 43 -11.34 16.33 -11.28
N ALA A 44 -10.91 15.61 -12.33
CA ALA A 44 -11.61 14.44 -12.85
C ALA A 44 -11.49 13.19 -11.95
N ILE A 45 -10.57 13.19 -10.97
CA ILE A 45 -10.34 12.05 -10.08
C ILE A 45 -10.35 12.55 -8.64
N ILE A 46 -11.19 11.95 -7.82
CA ILE A 46 -11.23 12.21 -6.37
C ILE A 46 -10.50 11.11 -5.60
N PRO A 47 -10.14 11.33 -4.33
CA PRO A 47 -9.74 10.24 -3.44
C PRO A 47 -10.74 9.10 -3.45
N ARG A 48 -10.23 7.86 -3.44
CA ARG A 48 -11.06 6.64 -3.35
C ARG A 48 -12.04 6.69 -2.17
N TYR A 49 -11.63 7.33 -1.08
CA TYR A 49 -12.50 7.71 0.03
C TYR A 49 -12.28 9.17 0.38
N ARG A 50 -13.37 9.93 0.54
CA ARG A 50 -13.33 11.28 1.10
C ARG A 50 -13.49 11.23 2.61
N SER A 51 -13.08 12.32 3.25
CA SER A 51 -12.87 12.42 4.70
C SER A 51 -14.04 11.90 5.52
N THR A 52 -15.27 12.31 5.19
CA THR A 52 -16.47 12.00 5.98
C THR A 52 -16.94 10.54 5.91
N TYR A 53 -16.41 9.75 4.98
CA TYR A 53 -16.71 8.32 4.85
C TYR A 53 -15.45 7.45 4.77
N PHE A 54 -14.30 7.98 5.20
CA PHE A 54 -13.04 7.24 5.19
C PHE A 54 -12.88 6.35 6.43
N GLN A 55 -13.73 5.32 6.51
CA GLN A 55 -13.81 4.44 7.68
C GLN A 55 -12.47 3.77 8.03
N HIS A 56 -11.67 3.35 7.03
CA HIS A 56 -10.36 2.72 7.27
C HIS A 56 -9.48 3.52 8.23
N VAL A 57 -9.51 4.84 8.10
CA VAL A 57 -8.61 5.78 8.78
C VAL A 57 -9.25 6.35 10.04
N PHE A 58 -10.53 6.70 10.02
CA PHE A 58 -11.18 7.40 11.15
C PHE A 58 -11.92 6.48 12.14
N SER A 59 -12.22 5.25 11.76
CA SER A 59 -12.93 4.29 12.62
C SER A 59 -12.34 2.87 12.56
N GLY A 60 -11.35 2.66 11.69
CA GLY A 60 -10.60 1.42 11.55
C GLY A 60 -9.22 1.48 12.20
N GLY A 61 -8.33 0.58 11.76
CA GLY A 61 -6.95 0.48 12.26
C GLY A 61 -5.89 1.02 11.30
N TYR A 62 -6.28 1.83 10.30
CA TYR A 62 -5.37 2.32 9.25
C TYR A 62 -5.09 3.83 9.34
N SER A 63 -5.30 4.46 10.49
CA SER A 63 -4.88 5.85 10.71
C SER A 63 -3.37 6.00 10.50
N SER A 64 -2.96 6.97 9.68
CA SER A 64 -1.56 7.11 9.25
C SER A 64 -0.98 5.82 8.64
N GLY A 65 -1.83 5.02 7.98
CA GLY A 65 -1.52 3.67 7.56
C GLY A 65 -2.21 3.23 6.28
N TYR A 66 -2.99 4.08 5.61
CA TYR A 66 -3.67 3.68 4.38
C TYR A 66 -2.70 3.42 3.21
N TYR A 67 -1.47 3.95 3.28
CA TYR A 67 -0.37 3.60 2.37
C TYR A 67 0.09 2.14 2.52
N ALA A 68 -0.28 1.45 3.61
CA ALA A 68 0.14 0.08 3.86
C ALA A 68 -0.29 -0.89 2.76
N TYR A 69 -1.39 -0.60 2.04
CA TYR A 69 -1.81 -1.43 0.92
C TYR A 69 -0.80 -1.40 -0.23
N ILE A 70 -0.36 -0.23 -0.71
CA ILE A 70 0.64 -0.17 -1.79
C ILE A 70 2.02 -0.58 -1.31
N TRP A 71 2.35 -0.34 -0.04
CA TRP A 71 3.54 -0.89 0.58
C TRP A 71 3.54 -2.41 0.52
N ALA A 72 2.47 -3.07 0.98
CA ALA A 72 2.31 -4.52 0.92
C ALA A 72 2.23 -5.05 -0.51
N GLU A 73 1.70 -4.26 -1.46
CA GLU A 73 1.58 -4.65 -2.85
C GLU A 73 2.94 -4.74 -3.57
N VAL A 74 3.97 -4.05 -3.06
CA VAL A 74 5.36 -4.28 -3.49
C VAL A 74 5.77 -5.73 -3.21
N LEU A 75 5.49 -6.22 -2.00
CA LEU A 75 5.79 -7.59 -1.59
C LEU A 75 4.94 -8.59 -2.38
N ASP A 76 3.64 -8.32 -2.59
CA ASP A 76 2.78 -9.16 -3.42
C ASP A 76 3.30 -9.30 -4.85
N ALA A 77 3.59 -8.18 -5.51
CA ALA A 77 4.02 -8.19 -6.91
C ALA A 77 5.38 -8.89 -7.11
N ASP A 78 6.33 -8.67 -6.20
CA ASP A 78 7.64 -9.33 -6.23
C ASP A 78 7.56 -10.81 -5.80
N ALA A 79 6.74 -11.16 -4.81
CA ALA A 79 6.50 -12.55 -4.43
C ALA A 79 5.88 -13.35 -5.59
N PHE A 80 4.90 -12.79 -6.28
CA PHE A 80 4.32 -13.41 -7.47
C PHE A 80 5.33 -13.48 -8.64
N ALA A 81 6.33 -12.62 -8.68
CA ALA A 81 7.41 -12.72 -9.67
C ALA A 81 8.26 -13.99 -9.46
N ALA A 82 8.53 -14.40 -8.21
CA ALA A 82 9.22 -15.65 -7.93
C ALA A 82 8.48 -16.88 -8.51
N PHE A 83 7.14 -16.89 -8.43
CA PHE A 83 6.32 -17.91 -9.09
C PHE A 83 6.43 -17.83 -10.62
N LYS A 84 6.42 -16.63 -11.21
CA LYS A 84 6.57 -16.49 -12.68
C LYS A 84 7.95 -16.94 -13.18
N GLU A 85 9.01 -16.78 -12.39
CA GLU A 85 10.38 -17.16 -12.71
C GLU A 85 10.56 -18.69 -12.79
N LYS A 86 9.88 -19.45 -11.91
CA LYS A 86 10.01 -20.92 -11.81
C LYS A 86 8.84 -21.69 -12.44
N GLY A 87 7.68 -21.06 -12.56
CA GLY A 87 6.40 -21.65 -12.98
C GLY A 87 5.30 -21.35 -11.96
N ILE A 88 4.14 -20.90 -12.41
CA ILE A 88 3.08 -20.37 -11.52
C ILE A 88 2.50 -21.39 -10.52
N PHE A 89 2.75 -22.68 -10.75
CA PHE A 89 2.38 -23.79 -9.86
C PHE A 89 3.60 -24.58 -9.34
N ASP A 90 4.77 -23.95 -9.30
CA ASP A 90 5.99 -24.56 -8.77
C ASP A 90 5.83 -24.91 -7.29
N GLN A 91 5.95 -26.21 -6.96
CA GLN A 91 5.68 -26.73 -5.63
C GLN A 91 6.76 -26.27 -4.62
N GLU A 92 8.01 -26.12 -5.06
CA GLU A 92 9.10 -25.66 -4.21
C GLU A 92 8.85 -24.22 -3.75
N THR A 93 8.50 -23.32 -4.68
CA THR A 93 8.15 -21.93 -4.38
C THR A 93 6.91 -21.84 -3.48
N ALA A 94 5.88 -22.66 -3.75
CA ALA A 94 4.69 -22.72 -2.90
C ALA A 94 5.01 -23.16 -1.46
N ASN A 95 5.88 -24.17 -1.31
CA ASN A 95 6.31 -24.65 0.00
C ASN A 95 7.11 -23.56 0.75
N ALA A 96 8.05 -22.90 0.07
CA ALA A 96 8.80 -21.79 0.66
C ALA A 96 7.89 -20.62 1.08
N PHE A 97 6.91 -20.24 0.25
CA PHE A 97 5.94 -19.19 0.61
C PHE A 97 5.13 -19.58 1.84
N ARG A 98 4.72 -20.85 1.94
CA ARG A 98 3.99 -21.36 3.10
C ARG A 98 4.85 -21.31 4.37
N THR A 99 6.05 -21.86 4.35
CA THR A 99 6.89 -22.01 5.55
C THR A 99 7.53 -20.71 6.01
N GLU A 100 7.92 -19.84 5.08
CA GLU A 100 8.64 -18.60 5.39
C GLU A 100 7.72 -17.38 5.54
N ILE A 101 6.49 -17.41 5.02
CA ILE A 101 5.56 -16.26 5.10
C ILE A 101 4.29 -16.61 5.88
N LEU A 102 3.55 -17.63 5.46
CA LEU A 102 2.18 -17.86 5.95
C LEU A 102 2.12 -18.53 7.33
N GLU A 103 3.01 -19.48 7.63
CA GLU A 103 2.99 -20.25 8.88
C GLU A 103 3.53 -19.45 10.08
N LEU A 104 4.44 -18.50 9.84
CA LEU A 104 5.14 -17.80 10.91
C LEU A 104 4.34 -16.66 11.54
N GLY A 105 3.38 -16.05 10.83
CA GLY A 105 2.66 -14.89 11.34
C GLY A 105 3.60 -13.77 11.81
N ALA A 106 3.45 -13.32 13.06
CA ALA A 106 4.30 -12.29 13.67
C ALA A 106 5.40 -12.85 14.60
N THR A 107 5.83 -14.10 14.42
CA THR A 107 6.81 -14.77 15.31
C THR A 107 8.28 -14.50 14.96
N ASP A 108 8.56 -13.88 13.81
CA ASP A 108 9.91 -13.48 13.36
C ASP A 108 9.85 -12.10 12.67
N ASN A 109 11.01 -11.54 12.31
CA ASN A 109 11.10 -10.27 11.59
C ASN A 109 10.57 -10.42 10.15
N PRO A 110 9.54 -9.64 9.73
CA PRO A 110 8.96 -9.76 8.40
C PRO A 110 9.92 -9.55 7.23
N ALA A 111 10.94 -8.70 7.38
CA ALA A 111 11.92 -8.46 6.32
C ALA A 111 12.85 -9.67 6.14
N GLU A 112 13.27 -10.30 7.25
CA GLU A 112 14.09 -11.51 7.19
C GLU A 112 13.30 -12.72 6.70
N MET A 113 12.04 -12.86 7.13
CA MET A 113 11.09 -13.83 6.58
C MET A 113 10.97 -13.69 5.06
N TYR A 114 10.76 -12.46 4.57
CA TYR A 114 10.65 -12.21 3.14
C TYR A 114 11.94 -12.55 2.39
N LYS A 115 13.12 -12.21 2.93
CA LYS A 115 14.42 -12.59 2.34
C LYS A 115 14.61 -14.10 2.30
N LYS A 116 14.20 -14.85 3.33
CA LYS A 116 14.25 -16.32 3.33
C LYS A 116 13.40 -16.91 2.21
N PHE A 117 12.21 -16.37 1.98
CA PHE A 117 11.34 -16.77 0.87
C PHE A 117 11.90 -16.36 -0.51
N ARG A 118 12.20 -15.06 -0.69
CA ARG A 118 12.51 -14.46 -1.99
C ARG A 118 13.97 -14.63 -2.41
N GLY A 119 14.87 -14.80 -1.45
CA GLY A 119 16.33 -14.76 -1.61
C GLY A 119 16.92 -13.34 -1.70
N SER A 120 16.09 -12.29 -1.63
CA SER A 120 16.51 -10.89 -1.71
C SER A 120 15.45 -9.96 -1.09
N ASP A 121 15.80 -8.68 -0.95
CA ASP A 121 14.84 -7.63 -0.59
C ASP A 121 13.77 -7.44 -1.70
N PRO A 122 12.54 -7.01 -1.35
CA PRO A 122 11.47 -6.86 -2.32
C PRO A 122 11.80 -5.80 -3.37
N ASN A 123 11.61 -6.13 -4.65
CA ASN A 123 11.92 -5.23 -5.75
C ASN A 123 10.65 -4.48 -6.25
N PRO A 124 10.57 -3.15 -6.09
CA PRO A 124 9.38 -2.38 -6.49
C PRO A 124 9.14 -2.37 -8.00
N VAL A 125 10.11 -2.74 -8.83
CA VAL A 125 9.93 -2.80 -10.29
C VAL A 125 8.73 -3.67 -10.68
N TYR A 126 8.49 -4.78 -9.98
CA TYR A 126 7.37 -5.67 -10.30
C TYR A 126 6.01 -5.01 -10.06
N LEU A 127 5.91 -4.14 -9.04
CA LEU A 127 4.71 -3.34 -8.81
C LEU A 127 4.55 -2.26 -9.89
N MET A 128 5.64 -1.59 -10.28
CA MET A 128 5.62 -0.56 -11.34
C MET A 128 5.09 -1.15 -12.65
N LYS A 129 5.62 -2.31 -13.06
CA LYS A 129 5.15 -3.15 -14.16
C LYS A 129 3.66 -3.46 -14.03
N LYS A 130 3.22 -3.98 -12.87
CA LYS A 130 1.83 -4.36 -12.58
C LYS A 130 0.86 -3.18 -12.68
N ARG A 131 1.29 -1.98 -12.28
CA ARG A 131 0.46 -0.75 -12.30
C ARG A 131 0.60 0.08 -13.58
N GLY A 132 1.46 -0.33 -14.51
CA GLY A 132 1.72 0.38 -15.77
C GLY A 132 2.42 1.72 -15.56
N LEU A 133 3.45 1.76 -14.72
CA LEU A 133 4.21 2.95 -14.34
C LEU A 133 5.69 2.89 -14.79
N GLU A 134 6.00 2.03 -15.74
CA GLU A 134 7.35 1.89 -16.34
C GLU A 134 7.49 2.70 -17.63
#